data_AF-A0A2V3VEW7-F1
#
_entry.id   AF-A0A2V3VEW7-F1
#
_cell.length_a   1.000
_cell.length_b   1.000
_cell.length_c   1.000
_cell.angle_alpha   90.00
_cell.angle_beta   90.00
_cell.angle_gamma   90.00
#
_symmetry.space_group_name_H-M   'P 1'
#
loop_
_entity.id
_entity.type
_entity.pdbx_description
1 polymer ?
#
loop_
_entity_poly.entity_id
_entity_poly.type
_entity_poly.pdbx_seq_one_letter_code
_entity_poly.pdbx_strand_id
1 'polypeptide(L)'
;MTYIHNQILPVGTQIGVYEIKDVSKVGTFDIVYRAWNHHLKEWVKIQEYFPHDFAIRANDGLGVEFKSAGDKENYAYGLKAFLDQAEILTQIEHPNIVITENVLQLNGTAYLILGVPKKGVSLLKLIQAPTTFDETELKFILVSILTALQKIHEHSIVHGGIQPAAIILGKDGEPLLTNFSAARLTIAARTAQLADELVAGYAAMEQYEPAKKSGPATDFYALGATMYYCMTHQQPVVVQSRAMLLSKSEPDPMVLLSGTTDASYSAELLRAVNWMLQPEYNHRPQSAAEIITLLKSDSASDQASALTPEQATANNKSTLWVGVMAGIVALVVFGLWFNEKPAEIVADKSGIVTTQPLFQRNPGKSAAAIESETQEQQSVASVTAEPNQASNVDQISETIQETTHVAEQKADSVTTPPIIEPAFKDKTTIESEPDSGQQLARIDQSLTQSKQPSFSEKQTDGGSISKHLAAAEKAMKAGRLTTPLRDNAHKYYQTVLAMEADNVQALTGLQKIVDRYAQFIGKARAEGRLNDAKLYLQRAEAVLPDDPKLKSIRAGLGNAE
;
A
#
# COMPACT_ATOMS: atom_id res chain seq x y z
N MET A 1 25.09 -12.68 -2.93
CA MET A 1 24.40 -11.89 -3.98
C MET A 1 23.79 -12.77 -5.07
N THR A 2 24.50 -13.76 -5.62
CA THR A 2 24.04 -14.61 -6.74
C THR A 2 22.62 -15.18 -6.60
N TYR A 3 22.22 -15.65 -5.41
CA TYR A 3 20.89 -16.21 -5.16
C TYR A 3 19.71 -15.28 -5.48
N ILE A 4 19.86 -13.96 -5.24
CA ILE A 4 18.78 -12.97 -5.48
C ILE A 4 18.59 -12.73 -6.98
N HIS A 5 19.68 -12.77 -7.75
CA HIS A 5 19.64 -12.53 -9.20
C HIS A 5 18.82 -13.57 -9.97
N ASN A 6 18.61 -14.76 -9.39
CA ASN A 6 17.79 -15.82 -9.97
C ASN A 6 16.31 -15.76 -9.55
N GLN A 7 15.93 -14.85 -8.65
CA GLN A 7 14.52 -14.71 -8.20
C GLN A 7 13.76 -13.60 -8.95
N ILE A 8 14.47 -12.63 -9.51
CA ILE A 8 13.89 -11.51 -10.27
C ILE A 8 13.47 -11.92 -11.69
N LEU A 9 12.41 -11.33 -12.22
CA LEU A 9 12.05 -11.48 -13.63
C LEU A 9 13.13 -10.87 -14.55
N PRO A 10 13.50 -11.55 -15.66
CA PRO A 10 14.43 -11.00 -16.65
C PRO A 10 13.96 -9.68 -17.29
N VAL A 11 14.91 -8.84 -17.69
CA VAL A 11 14.64 -7.66 -18.53
C VAL A 11 14.11 -8.11 -19.90
N GLY A 12 13.03 -7.47 -20.38
CA GLY A 12 12.32 -7.84 -21.59
C GLY A 12 11.10 -8.74 -21.37
N THR A 13 10.94 -9.32 -20.17
CA THR A 13 9.77 -10.14 -19.79
C THR A 13 8.47 -9.37 -19.99
N GLN A 14 7.47 -10.01 -20.60
CA GLN A 14 6.14 -9.44 -20.81
C GLN A 14 5.17 -9.93 -19.72
N ILE A 15 4.62 -9.01 -18.94
CA ILE A 15 3.50 -9.25 -18.04
C ILE A 15 2.27 -8.60 -18.70
N GLY A 16 1.52 -9.39 -19.48
CA GLY A 16 0.40 -8.87 -20.29
C GLY A 16 0.85 -7.89 -21.37
N VAL A 17 0.65 -6.58 -21.14
CA VAL A 17 1.07 -5.49 -22.06
C VAL A 17 2.25 -4.67 -21.53
N TYR A 18 2.83 -5.09 -20.40
CA TYR A 18 3.91 -4.39 -19.71
C TYR A 18 5.23 -5.14 -19.88
N GLU A 19 6.26 -4.46 -20.37
CA GLU A 19 7.61 -5.02 -20.51
C GLU A 19 8.49 -4.61 -19.31
N ILE A 20 9.04 -5.58 -18.58
CA ILE A 20 10.02 -5.35 -17.51
C ILE A 20 11.29 -4.70 -18.10
N LYS A 21 11.72 -3.56 -17.54
CA LYS A 21 12.94 -2.85 -17.97
C LYS A 21 14.08 -2.90 -16.96
N ASP A 22 13.75 -2.88 -15.67
CA ASP A 22 14.72 -2.98 -14.57
C ASP A 22 14.02 -3.31 -13.24
N VAL A 23 14.81 -3.76 -12.26
CA VAL A 23 14.36 -3.93 -10.87
C VAL A 23 14.63 -2.64 -10.11
N SER A 24 13.57 -2.05 -9.53
CA SER A 24 13.64 -0.85 -8.70
C SER A 24 13.83 -1.15 -7.20
N LYS A 25 13.35 -2.30 -6.72
CA LYS A 25 13.53 -2.79 -5.33
C LYS A 25 13.38 -4.31 -5.29
N VAL A 26 14.20 -4.97 -4.46
CA VAL A 26 13.90 -6.29 -3.89
C VAL A 26 13.61 -6.11 -2.40
N GLY A 27 12.54 -6.70 -1.89
CA GLY A 27 12.18 -6.72 -0.47
C GLY A 27 11.75 -8.12 -0.02
N THR A 28 11.57 -8.33 1.28
CA THR A 28 11.27 -9.65 1.88
C THR A 28 10.05 -10.31 1.25
N PHE A 29 8.98 -9.54 1.02
CA PHE A 29 7.68 -10.00 0.53
C PHE A 29 7.29 -9.49 -0.87
N ASP A 30 8.10 -8.63 -1.48
CA ASP A 30 7.82 -8.05 -2.80
C ASP A 30 9.08 -7.84 -3.66
N ILE A 31 8.87 -7.83 -4.98
CA ILE A 31 9.84 -7.29 -5.94
C ILE A 31 9.15 -6.18 -6.72
N VAL A 32 9.76 -4.99 -6.76
CA VAL A 32 9.25 -3.85 -7.50
C VAL A 32 10.10 -3.62 -8.74
N TYR A 33 9.49 -3.74 -9.90
CA TYR A 33 10.09 -3.49 -11.21
C TYR A 33 9.65 -2.12 -11.76
N ARG A 34 10.49 -1.53 -12.61
CA ARG A 34 10.06 -0.50 -13.57
C ARG A 34 9.76 -1.18 -14.89
N ALA A 35 8.59 -0.89 -15.46
CA ALA A 35 8.12 -1.50 -16.69
C ALA A 35 7.55 -0.46 -17.66
N TRP A 36 7.46 -0.83 -18.93
CA TRP A 36 6.93 0.01 -19.99
C TRP A 36 5.59 -0.53 -20.50
N ASN A 37 4.54 0.28 -20.42
CA ASN A 37 3.22 -0.05 -20.95
C ASN A 37 3.21 0.15 -22.48
N HIS A 38 3.22 -0.94 -23.24
CA HIS A 38 3.27 -0.86 -24.71
C HIS A 38 1.98 -0.35 -25.36
N HIS A 39 0.86 -0.33 -24.65
CA HIS A 39 -0.42 0.19 -25.16
C HIS A 39 -0.55 1.70 -24.94
N LEU A 40 -0.31 2.16 -23.70
CA LEU A 40 -0.45 3.58 -23.32
C LEU A 40 0.82 4.42 -23.58
N LYS A 41 1.96 3.77 -23.86
CA LYS A 41 3.28 4.38 -24.11
C LYS A 41 3.76 5.24 -22.92
N GLU A 42 3.70 4.65 -21.74
CA GLU A 42 4.17 5.28 -20.50
C GLU A 42 4.82 4.28 -19.53
N TRP A 43 5.51 4.84 -18.53
CA TRP A 43 6.21 4.09 -17.49
C TRP A 43 5.27 3.72 -16.35
N VAL A 44 5.34 2.46 -15.92
CA VAL A 44 4.63 1.94 -14.75
C VAL A 44 5.63 1.31 -13.77
N LYS A 45 5.22 1.17 -12.51
CA LYS A 45 5.83 0.25 -11.55
C LYS A 45 4.99 -1.02 -11.52
N ILE A 46 5.65 -2.16 -11.36
CA ILE A 46 5.01 -3.45 -11.11
C ILE A 46 5.52 -3.96 -9.78
N GLN A 47 4.64 -4.11 -8.80
CA GLN A 47 4.94 -4.78 -7.53
C GLN A 47 4.44 -6.22 -7.63
N GLU A 48 5.38 -7.15 -7.73
CA GLU A 48 5.13 -8.59 -7.70
C GLU A 48 5.11 -9.08 -6.25
N TYR A 49 4.12 -9.90 -5.90
CA TYR A 49 4.14 -10.65 -4.64
C TYR A 49 5.23 -11.74 -4.72
N PHE A 50 6.26 -11.65 -3.88
CA PHE A 50 7.36 -12.61 -3.88
C PHE A 50 7.96 -12.75 -2.46
N PRO A 51 7.46 -13.69 -1.64
CA PRO A 51 7.97 -13.93 -0.29
C PRO A 51 9.26 -14.76 -0.34
N HIS A 52 10.40 -14.09 -0.28
CA HIS A 52 11.73 -14.67 -0.52
C HIS A 52 12.09 -15.86 0.36
N ASP A 53 11.50 -15.97 1.56
CA ASP A 53 11.80 -17.06 2.48
C ASP A 53 11.05 -18.36 2.17
N PHE A 54 9.89 -18.29 1.53
CA PHE A 54 9.01 -19.44 1.29
C PHE A 54 8.54 -19.62 -0.17
N ALA A 55 8.90 -18.70 -1.07
CA ALA A 55 8.77 -18.84 -2.51
C ALA A 55 10.13 -18.96 -3.23
N ILE A 56 10.09 -19.48 -4.45
CA ILE A 56 11.22 -19.58 -5.38
C ILE A 56 10.74 -19.37 -6.82
N ARG A 57 11.59 -18.79 -7.67
CA ARG A 57 11.36 -18.70 -9.12
C ARG A 57 11.54 -20.09 -9.75
N ALA A 58 10.55 -20.52 -10.52
CA ALA A 58 10.56 -21.79 -11.24
C ALA A 58 11.63 -21.83 -12.34
N ASN A 59 11.93 -23.03 -12.84
CA ASN A 59 13.00 -23.27 -13.82
C ASN A 59 12.78 -22.60 -15.20
N ASP A 60 11.57 -22.08 -15.48
CA ASP A 60 11.27 -21.27 -16.67
C ASP A 60 11.72 -19.80 -16.54
N GLY A 61 12.13 -19.36 -15.35
CA GLY A 61 12.49 -17.97 -15.05
C GLY A 61 11.30 -17.03 -14.89
N LEU A 62 10.07 -17.54 -14.85
CA LEU A 62 8.83 -16.75 -14.80
C LEU A 62 7.90 -17.19 -13.67
N GLY A 63 7.61 -18.49 -13.54
CA GLY A 63 6.71 -19.06 -12.54
C GLY A 63 7.18 -18.87 -11.10
N VAL A 64 6.26 -18.78 -10.15
CA VAL A 64 6.55 -18.74 -8.71
C VAL A 64 6.01 -20.02 -8.06
N GLU A 65 6.90 -20.73 -7.39
CA GLU A 65 6.62 -21.98 -6.67
C GLU A 65 6.92 -21.83 -5.18
N PHE A 66 6.37 -22.70 -4.33
CA PHE A 66 6.68 -22.74 -2.90
C PHE A 66 7.97 -23.55 -2.68
N LYS A 67 8.84 -23.15 -1.74
CA LYS A 67 10.10 -23.88 -1.48
C LYS A 67 9.86 -25.29 -0.90
N SER A 68 8.77 -25.46 -0.14
CA SER A 68 8.38 -26.72 0.47
C SER A 68 6.86 -26.88 0.53
N ALA A 69 6.38 -28.07 0.89
CA ALA A 69 4.96 -28.32 1.08
C ALA A 69 4.35 -27.53 2.27
N GLY A 70 5.14 -27.22 3.30
CA GLY A 70 4.68 -26.45 4.48
C GLY A 70 4.49 -24.96 4.20
N ASP A 71 5.20 -24.42 3.22
CA ASP A 71 5.15 -23.01 2.83
C ASP A 71 3.82 -22.60 2.20
N LYS A 72 3.09 -23.57 1.63
CA LYS A 72 1.87 -23.36 0.83
C LYS A 72 0.80 -22.55 1.56
N GLU A 73 0.61 -22.76 2.87
CA GLU A 73 -0.39 -22.02 3.63
C GLU A 73 0.00 -20.55 3.86
N ASN A 74 1.27 -20.28 4.15
CA ASN A 74 1.78 -18.92 4.34
C ASN A 74 1.79 -18.14 3.02
N TYR A 75 2.14 -18.81 1.91
CA TYR A 75 2.03 -18.25 0.57
C TYR A 75 0.56 -17.95 0.19
N ALA A 76 -0.36 -18.91 0.37
CA ALA A 76 -1.77 -18.70 0.03
C ALA A 76 -2.40 -17.57 0.87
N TYR A 77 -2.07 -17.50 2.16
CA TYR A 77 -2.50 -16.41 3.04
C TYR A 77 -1.95 -15.05 2.58
N GLY A 78 -0.67 -14.98 2.24
CA GLY A 78 -0.03 -13.73 1.84
C GLY A 78 -0.44 -13.25 0.45
N LEU A 79 -0.60 -14.17 -0.52
CA LEU A 79 -1.16 -13.87 -1.83
C LEU A 79 -2.59 -13.31 -1.68
N LYS A 80 -3.41 -13.90 -0.79
CA LYS A 80 -4.75 -13.36 -0.50
C LYS A 80 -4.66 -11.94 0.09
N ALA A 81 -3.84 -11.72 1.12
CA ALA A 81 -3.70 -10.39 1.74
C ALA A 81 -3.20 -9.32 0.75
N PHE A 82 -2.32 -9.70 -0.17
CA PHE A 82 -1.85 -8.83 -1.26
C PHE A 82 -2.96 -8.51 -2.27
N LEU A 83 -3.75 -9.51 -2.66
CA LEU A 83 -4.90 -9.35 -3.56
C LEU A 83 -6.03 -8.52 -2.93
N ASP A 84 -6.39 -8.79 -1.67
CA ASP A 84 -7.40 -8.02 -0.92
C ASP A 84 -7.06 -6.52 -0.91
N GLN A 85 -5.79 -6.19 -0.63
CA GLN A 85 -5.30 -4.80 -0.66
C GLN A 85 -5.32 -4.23 -2.09
N ALA A 86 -4.84 -5.00 -3.08
CA ALA A 86 -4.79 -4.58 -4.48
C ALA A 86 -6.18 -4.27 -5.06
N GLU A 87 -7.17 -5.14 -4.82
CA GLU A 87 -8.54 -4.99 -5.33
C GLU A 87 -9.20 -3.73 -4.78
N ILE A 88 -9.04 -3.43 -3.49
CA ILE A 88 -9.54 -2.18 -2.90
C ILE A 88 -8.78 -0.96 -3.46
N LEU A 89 -7.45 -1.03 -3.60
CA LEU A 89 -6.65 0.08 -4.15
C LEU A 89 -7.01 0.44 -5.62
N THR A 90 -7.50 -0.50 -6.44
CA THR A 90 -8.00 -0.17 -7.80
C THR A 90 -9.27 0.71 -7.78
N GLN A 91 -10.08 0.59 -6.72
CA GLN A 91 -11.36 1.28 -6.56
C GLN A 91 -11.19 2.72 -6.06
N ILE A 92 -10.06 3.02 -5.41
CA ILE A 92 -9.80 4.33 -4.80
C ILE A 92 -9.34 5.35 -5.86
N GLU A 93 -10.02 6.50 -5.88
CA GLU A 93 -9.63 7.69 -6.67
C GLU A 93 -9.38 8.86 -5.74
N HIS A 94 -8.17 9.41 -5.77
CA HIS A 94 -7.80 10.63 -5.06
C HIS A 94 -6.59 11.29 -5.75
N PRO A 95 -6.54 12.62 -5.93
CA PRO A 95 -5.41 13.29 -6.59
C PRO A 95 -4.06 13.01 -5.90
N ASN A 96 -4.08 12.83 -4.57
CA ASN A 96 -2.88 12.63 -3.76
C ASN A 96 -2.59 11.16 -3.40
N ILE A 97 -3.16 10.19 -4.12
CA ILE A 97 -2.85 8.74 -4.00
C ILE A 97 -2.34 8.21 -5.34
N VAL A 98 -1.29 7.37 -5.32
CA VAL A 98 -0.77 6.73 -6.54
C VAL A 98 -1.86 5.90 -7.23
N ILE A 99 -2.02 6.14 -8.53
CA ILE A 99 -3.02 5.43 -9.34
C ILE A 99 -2.64 3.96 -9.43
N THR A 100 -3.52 3.09 -8.96
CA THR A 100 -3.45 1.66 -9.24
C THR A 100 -4.15 1.40 -10.57
N GLU A 101 -3.38 1.02 -11.59
CA GLU A 101 -3.87 0.82 -12.97
C GLU A 101 -4.60 -0.51 -13.13
N ASN A 102 -4.06 -1.58 -12.54
CA ASN A 102 -4.60 -2.94 -12.66
C ASN A 102 -3.98 -3.88 -11.59
N VAL A 103 -4.60 -5.04 -11.40
CA VAL A 103 -3.99 -6.20 -10.74
C VAL A 103 -4.07 -7.41 -11.68
N LEU A 104 -2.99 -8.18 -11.78
CA LEU A 104 -2.89 -9.37 -12.64
C LEU A 104 -2.48 -10.59 -11.83
N GLN A 105 -3.22 -11.69 -11.95
CA GLN A 105 -2.84 -12.99 -11.40
C GLN A 105 -2.27 -13.86 -12.52
N LEU A 106 -0.96 -14.11 -12.49
CA LEU A 106 -0.18 -14.78 -13.54
C LEU A 106 1.01 -15.50 -12.89
N ASN A 107 1.58 -16.51 -13.56
CA ASN A 107 2.83 -17.14 -13.13
C ASN A 107 2.81 -17.69 -11.67
N GLY A 108 1.66 -18.08 -11.13
CA GLY A 108 1.52 -18.52 -9.74
C GLY A 108 1.51 -17.40 -8.68
N THR A 109 1.55 -16.13 -9.08
CA THR A 109 1.59 -14.97 -8.18
C THR A 109 0.66 -13.83 -8.64
N ALA A 110 0.69 -12.70 -7.92
CA ALA A 110 -0.01 -11.46 -8.25
C ALA A 110 0.96 -10.32 -8.56
N TYR A 111 0.56 -9.48 -9.51
CA TYR A 111 1.27 -8.28 -9.95
C TYR A 111 0.36 -7.06 -9.82
N LEU A 112 0.72 -6.12 -8.95
CA LEU A 112 0.06 -4.83 -8.78
C LEU A 112 0.70 -3.80 -9.70
N ILE A 113 -0.08 -3.23 -10.62
CA ILE A 113 0.38 -2.23 -11.59
C ILE A 113 0.10 -0.82 -11.05
N LEU A 114 1.15 -0.03 -10.86
CA LEU A 114 1.09 1.31 -10.28
C LEU A 114 1.59 2.35 -11.29
N GLY A 115 0.81 3.39 -11.54
CA GLY A 115 1.19 4.48 -12.43
C GLY A 115 2.35 5.30 -11.86
N VAL A 116 3.31 5.69 -12.71
CA VAL A 116 4.47 6.49 -12.29
C VAL A 116 4.26 7.97 -12.64
N PRO A 117 4.39 8.91 -11.68
CA PRO A 117 4.35 10.34 -12.00
C PRO A 117 5.50 10.69 -12.95
N LYS A 118 5.15 11.23 -14.13
CA LYS A 118 6.06 11.38 -15.29
C LYS A 118 7.31 12.23 -15.01
N LYS A 119 7.25 13.08 -13.99
CA LYS A 119 8.37 13.78 -13.33
C LYS A 119 7.96 14.06 -11.87
N GLY A 120 8.88 13.87 -10.93
CA GLY A 120 8.69 14.13 -9.50
C GLY A 120 9.88 13.65 -8.67
N VAL A 121 9.93 14.04 -7.40
CA VAL A 121 11.00 13.71 -6.44
C VAL A 121 10.37 13.22 -5.14
N SER A 122 10.95 12.21 -4.48
CA SER A 122 10.48 11.78 -3.16
C SER A 122 10.79 12.82 -2.09
N LEU A 123 9.90 12.98 -1.12
CA LEU A 123 10.09 13.92 -0.02
C LEU A 123 11.40 13.61 0.75
N LEU A 124 11.78 12.33 0.86
CA LEU A 124 13.09 11.91 1.39
C LEU A 124 14.27 12.60 0.69
N LYS A 125 14.30 12.60 -0.65
CA LYS A 125 15.39 13.23 -1.40
C LYS A 125 15.45 14.74 -1.18
N LEU A 126 14.30 15.38 -0.98
CA LEU A 126 14.24 16.82 -0.72
C LEU A 126 14.76 17.17 0.69
N ILE A 127 14.44 16.38 1.74
CA ILE A 127 14.97 16.58 3.10
C ILE A 127 16.47 16.21 3.21
N GLN A 128 16.96 15.30 2.35
CA GLN A 128 18.36 14.88 2.28
C GLN A 128 19.27 15.86 1.52
N ALA A 129 18.74 16.54 0.50
CA ALA A 129 19.29 17.84 0.10
C ALA A 129 19.04 18.84 1.24
N PRO A 130 19.89 19.88 1.44
CA PRO A 130 19.72 20.86 2.51
C PRO A 130 18.60 21.86 2.17
N THR A 131 17.37 21.34 2.06
CA THR A 131 16.18 22.06 1.58
C THR A 131 15.27 22.37 2.76
N THR A 132 15.21 23.64 3.16
CA THR A 132 14.19 24.13 4.10
C THR A 132 12.85 24.25 3.39
N PHE A 133 11.79 23.68 3.96
CA PHE A 133 10.41 23.91 3.52
C PHE A 133 9.81 25.10 4.26
N ASP A 134 8.99 25.90 3.59
CA ASP A 134 8.19 26.91 4.30
C ASP A 134 6.94 26.30 4.96
N GLU A 135 6.36 27.01 5.92
CA GLU A 135 5.20 26.54 6.68
C GLU A 135 3.99 26.23 5.80
N THR A 136 3.78 27.02 4.74
CA THR A 136 2.70 26.86 3.76
C THR A 136 2.90 25.63 2.91
N GLU A 137 4.14 25.37 2.48
CA GLU A 137 4.51 24.13 1.77
C GLU A 137 4.26 22.91 2.66
N LEU A 138 4.70 22.93 3.92
CA LEU A 138 4.45 21.84 4.87
C LEU A 138 2.96 21.67 5.18
N LYS A 139 2.21 22.76 5.40
CA LYS A 139 0.75 22.70 5.62
C LYS A 139 0.03 22.14 4.39
N PHE A 140 0.46 22.50 3.18
CA PHE A 140 -0.09 21.95 1.95
C PHE A 140 0.23 20.46 1.79
N ILE A 141 1.48 20.03 1.98
CA ILE A 141 1.87 18.61 1.94
C ILE A 141 1.09 17.81 2.99
N LEU A 142 1.02 18.30 4.23
CA LEU A 142 0.31 17.68 5.34
C LEU A 142 -1.19 17.52 5.03
N VAL A 143 -1.89 18.59 4.61
CA VAL A 143 -3.33 18.54 4.31
C VAL A 143 -3.63 17.63 3.11
N SER A 144 -2.81 17.66 2.05
CA SER A 144 -2.98 16.82 0.86
C SER A 144 -2.78 15.34 1.14
N ILE A 145 -1.88 14.98 2.07
CA ILE A 145 -1.73 13.59 2.52
C ILE A 145 -2.82 13.22 3.53
N LEU A 146 -3.29 14.15 4.38
CA LEU A 146 -4.42 13.88 5.29
C LEU A 146 -5.73 13.59 4.55
N THR A 147 -6.02 14.26 3.43
CA THR A 147 -7.19 13.93 2.60
C THR A 147 -7.04 12.58 1.88
N ALA A 148 -5.82 12.23 1.46
CA ALA A 148 -5.51 10.88 0.97
C ALA A 148 -5.73 9.81 2.06
N LEU A 149 -5.27 10.06 3.30
CA LEU A 149 -5.47 9.15 4.42
C LEU A 149 -6.95 8.97 4.75
N GLN A 150 -7.73 10.06 4.80
CA GLN A 150 -9.17 9.96 4.97
C GLN A 150 -9.80 9.01 3.93
N LYS A 151 -9.39 9.11 2.66
CA LYS A 151 -9.96 8.32 1.57
C LYS A 151 -9.64 6.82 1.65
N ILE A 152 -8.48 6.43 2.21
CA ILE A 152 -8.17 5.00 2.44
C ILE A 152 -8.81 4.48 3.75
N HIS A 153 -8.90 5.33 4.78
CA HIS A 153 -9.54 4.99 6.06
C HIS A 153 -11.05 4.75 5.89
N GLU A 154 -11.71 5.48 4.97
CA GLU A 154 -13.09 5.20 4.51
C GLU A 154 -13.28 3.77 3.97
N HIS A 155 -12.23 3.14 3.46
CA HIS A 155 -12.24 1.75 2.94
C HIS A 155 -11.67 0.75 3.96
N SER A 156 -11.52 1.14 5.23
CA SER A 156 -10.87 0.35 6.29
C SER A 156 -9.40 -0.06 6.02
N ILE A 157 -8.71 0.62 5.09
CA ILE A 157 -7.28 0.39 4.83
C ILE A 157 -6.44 1.39 5.60
N VAL A 158 -5.55 0.89 6.47
CA VAL A 158 -4.40 1.61 7.03
C VAL A 158 -3.25 1.52 6.01
N HIS A 159 -2.47 2.59 5.80
CA HIS A 159 -1.29 2.52 4.91
C HIS A 159 -0.14 1.74 5.56
N GLY A 160 0.08 1.94 6.87
CA GLY A 160 0.96 1.16 7.73
C GLY A 160 2.47 1.41 7.56
N GLY A 161 2.86 2.38 6.73
CA GLY A 161 4.26 2.49 6.25
C GLY A 161 4.62 3.85 5.69
N ILE A 162 4.00 4.91 6.22
CA ILE A 162 4.24 6.28 5.80
C ILE A 162 5.62 6.72 6.30
N GLN A 163 6.36 7.36 5.40
CA GLN A 163 7.72 7.85 5.59
C GLN A 163 8.01 8.85 4.44
N PRO A 164 9.07 9.66 4.49
CA PRO A 164 9.40 10.56 3.39
C PRO A 164 9.64 9.88 2.03
N ALA A 165 9.96 8.57 1.99
CA ALA A 165 10.06 7.80 0.76
C ALA A 165 8.70 7.35 0.17
N ALA A 166 7.62 7.42 0.97
CA ALA A 166 6.24 7.09 0.60
C ALA A 166 5.48 8.30 0.03
N ILE A 167 6.06 9.50 0.05
CA ILE A 167 5.48 10.71 -0.53
C ILE A 167 6.36 11.17 -1.70
N ILE A 168 5.76 11.34 -2.87
CA ILE A 168 6.41 11.91 -4.06
C ILE A 168 5.77 13.27 -4.36
N LEU A 169 6.57 14.32 -4.48
CA LEU A 169 6.10 15.61 -4.98
C LEU A 169 6.26 15.60 -6.51
N GLY A 170 5.15 15.76 -7.23
CA GLY A 170 5.12 15.79 -8.68
C GLY A 170 5.72 17.08 -9.26
N LYS A 171 6.00 17.09 -10.57
CA LYS A 171 6.50 18.29 -11.28
C LYS A 171 5.64 19.55 -11.23
N ASP A 172 4.41 19.43 -10.74
CA ASP A 172 3.44 20.51 -10.59
C ASP A 172 3.25 20.92 -9.11
N GLY A 173 4.04 20.33 -8.20
CA GLY A 173 4.01 20.54 -6.74
C GLY A 173 3.10 19.56 -5.97
N GLU A 174 2.16 18.89 -6.63
CA GLU A 174 1.19 17.98 -6.01
C GLU A 174 1.85 16.78 -5.27
N PRO A 175 1.54 16.55 -3.98
CA PRO A 175 2.01 15.38 -3.22
C PRO A 175 1.23 14.11 -3.61
N LEU A 176 1.93 12.99 -3.69
CA LEU A 176 1.37 11.68 -4.06
C LEU A 176 1.83 10.60 -3.08
N LEU A 177 0.87 10.01 -2.35
CA LEU A 177 1.08 8.90 -1.42
C LEU A 177 1.25 7.57 -2.17
N THR A 178 2.27 6.79 -1.80
CA THR A 178 2.68 5.56 -2.49
C THR A 178 3.38 4.58 -1.54
N ASN A 179 3.59 3.33 -1.98
CA ASN A 179 4.26 2.26 -1.23
C ASN A 179 3.48 1.71 0.00
N PHE A 180 2.16 1.50 -0.14
CA PHE A 180 1.31 0.81 0.84
C PHE A 180 1.95 -0.49 1.37
N SER A 181 1.96 -0.67 2.70
CA SER A 181 2.66 -1.79 3.35
C SER A 181 1.75 -2.74 4.14
N ALA A 182 0.47 -2.44 4.34
CA ALA A 182 -0.42 -3.23 5.20
C ALA A 182 -0.42 -4.72 4.86
N ALA A 183 -0.55 -5.11 3.58
CA ALA A 183 -0.47 -6.51 3.16
C ALA A 183 0.88 -7.16 3.56
N ARG A 184 2.02 -6.46 3.38
CA ARG A 184 3.34 -6.97 3.80
C ARG A 184 3.43 -7.15 5.30
N LEU A 185 2.92 -6.19 6.08
CA LEU A 185 2.90 -6.27 7.54
C LEU A 185 1.98 -7.40 8.06
N THR A 186 0.83 -7.62 7.42
CA THR A 186 -0.06 -8.76 7.70
C THR A 186 0.64 -10.11 7.47
N ILE A 187 1.49 -10.21 6.44
CA ILE A 187 2.31 -11.41 6.19
C ILE A 187 3.42 -11.53 7.25
N ALA A 188 4.18 -10.45 7.47
CA ALA A 188 5.31 -10.43 8.40
C ALA A 188 4.89 -10.71 9.86
N ALA A 189 3.70 -10.27 10.26
CA ALA A 189 3.09 -10.63 11.54
C ALA A 189 2.81 -12.14 11.64
N ARG A 190 2.35 -12.79 10.56
CA ARG A 190 2.10 -14.24 10.52
C ARG A 190 3.41 -15.05 10.52
N THR A 191 4.47 -14.56 9.88
CA THR A 191 5.76 -15.27 9.76
C THR A 191 6.79 -14.89 10.84
N ALA A 192 6.40 -14.07 11.83
CA ALA A 192 7.26 -13.54 12.89
C ALA A 192 8.43 -12.64 12.41
N GLN A 193 8.31 -12.05 11.22
CA GLN A 193 9.29 -11.16 10.59
C GLN A 193 8.90 -9.67 10.69
N LEU A 194 7.90 -9.36 11.53
CA LEU A 194 7.30 -8.03 11.62
C LEU A 194 8.31 -6.93 11.98
N ALA A 195 9.34 -7.24 12.76
CA ALA A 195 10.38 -6.29 13.14
C ALA A 195 11.23 -5.81 11.94
N ASP A 196 11.48 -6.68 10.95
CA ASP A 196 12.34 -6.39 9.80
C ASP A 196 11.66 -5.50 8.74
N GLU A 197 10.32 -5.53 8.69
CA GLU A 197 9.51 -4.76 7.75
C GLU A 197 9.09 -3.38 8.28
N LEU A 198 9.26 -3.11 9.58
CA LEU A 198 8.87 -1.86 10.23
C LEU A 198 10.00 -0.83 10.20
N VAL A 199 9.68 0.37 9.69
CA VAL A 199 10.65 1.46 9.56
C VAL A 199 10.84 2.15 10.91
N ALA A 200 12.02 1.95 11.50
CA ALA A 200 12.42 2.56 12.77
C ALA A 200 12.13 4.08 12.81
N GLY A 201 11.51 4.55 13.89
CA GLY A 201 11.14 5.95 14.11
C GLY A 201 9.79 6.36 13.50
N TYR A 202 9.38 5.74 12.39
CA TYR A 202 8.09 6.00 11.72
C TYR A 202 6.99 5.02 12.13
N ALA A 203 7.37 3.77 12.44
CA ALA A 203 6.43 2.77 12.96
C ALA A 203 5.94 3.12 14.38
N ALA A 204 4.63 3.03 14.58
CA ALA A 204 3.97 3.30 15.86
C ALA A 204 4.02 2.07 16.80
N MET A 205 3.83 2.28 18.12
CA MET A 205 4.01 1.23 19.13
C MET A 205 3.13 0.00 18.87
N GLU A 206 1.87 0.21 18.50
CA GLU A 206 0.90 -0.85 18.20
C GLU A 206 1.28 -1.72 16.99
N GLN A 207 2.22 -1.28 16.14
CA GLN A 207 2.72 -2.11 15.04
C GLN A 207 3.77 -3.13 15.52
N TYR A 208 4.43 -2.88 16.65
CA TYR A 208 5.39 -3.80 17.26
C TYR A 208 4.73 -4.83 18.22
N GLU A 209 3.42 -4.70 18.47
CA GLU A 209 2.65 -5.56 19.38
C GLU A 209 1.58 -6.36 18.59
N PRO A 210 1.81 -7.62 18.19
CA PRO A 210 0.87 -8.39 17.36
C PRO A 210 -0.54 -8.60 17.95
N ALA A 211 -0.74 -8.33 19.23
CA ALA A 211 -2.05 -8.36 19.90
C ALA A 211 -2.85 -7.06 19.77
N LYS A 212 -2.20 -5.94 19.44
CA LYS A 212 -2.87 -4.65 19.17
C LYS A 212 -3.25 -4.57 17.69
N LYS A 213 -4.34 -3.84 17.41
CA LYS A 213 -4.78 -3.55 16.04
C LYS A 213 -4.31 -2.16 15.64
N SER A 214 -3.61 -2.06 14.50
CA SER A 214 -3.40 -0.78 13.83
C SER A 214 -4.72 -0.18 13.34
N GLY A 215 -4.75 1.14 13.20
CA GLY A 215 -5.91 1.90 12.74
C GLY A 215 -5.51 3.27 12.20
N PRO A 216 -6.47 4.20 11.97
CA PRO A 216 -6.18 5.54 11.43
C PRO A 216 -5.06 6.28 12.15
N ALA A 217 -5.01 6.20 13.48
CA ALA A 217 -3.98 6.89 14.27
C ALA A 217 -2.56 6.30 14.11
N THR A 218 -2.43 5.07 13.59
CA THR A 218 -1.14 4.47 13.21
C THR A 218 -0.50 5.25 12.05
N ASP A 219 -1.30 5.57 11.03
CA ASP A 219 -0.85 6.39 9.90
C ASP A 219 -0.56 7.84 10.32
N PHE A 220 -1.35 8.40 11.23
CA PHE A 220 -1.09 9.76 11.73
C PHE A 220 0.21 9.86 12.53
N TYR A 221 0.60 8.84 13.31
CA TYR A 221 1.92 8.79 13.95
C TYR A 221 3.05 8.83 12.92
N ALA A 222 2.97 7.97 11.89
CA ALA A 222 3.98 7.86 10.84
C ALA A 222 4.07 9.13 9.97
N LEU A 223 2.94 9.79 9.72
CA LEU A 223 2.90 11.11 9.07
C LEU A 223 3.46 12.22 9.98
N GLY A 224 3.19 12.18 11.29
CA GLY A 224 3.77 13.10 12.27
C GLY A 224 5.30 13.00 12.34
N ALA A 225 5.83 11.77 12.35
CA ALA A 225 7.27 11.50 12.27
C ALA A 225 7.87 11.99 10.93
N THR A 226 7.11 11.86 9.83
CA THR A 226 7.49 12.41 8.52
C THR A 226 7.57 13.95 8.54
N MET A 227 6.58 14.64 9.12
CA MET A 227 6.60 16.11 9.25
C MET A 227 7.70 16.59 10.20
N TYR A 228 7.93 15.91 11.33
CA TYR A 228 9.03 16.21 12.25
C TYR A 228 10.39 16.22 11.54
N TYR A 229 10.68 15.22 10.69
CA TYR A 229 11.94 15.18 9.95
C TYR A 229 12.03 16.32 8.92
N CYS A 230 10.92 16.70 8.26
CA CYS A 230 10.90 17.87 7.38
C CYS A 230 11.19 19.19 8.12
N MET A 231 10.71 19.31 9.37
CA MET A 231 10.84 20.54 10.17
C MET A 231 12.22 20.69 10.84
N THR A 232 12.90 19.58 11.13
CA THR A 232 14.11 19.56 11.98
C THR A 232 15.37 19.06 11.27
N HIS A 233 15.24 18.39 10.13
CA HIS A 233 16.27 17.53 9.51
C HIS A 233 16.87 16.46 10.46
N GLN A 234 16.20 16.13 11.58
CA GLN A 234 16.58 15.05 12.49
C GLN A 234 15.73 13.80 12.25
N GLN A 235 16.37 12.62 12.23
CA GLN A 235 15.66 11.36 12.07
C GLN A 235 14.77 11.07 13.31
N PRO A 236 13.51 10.62 13.14
CA PRO A 236 12.62 10.28 14.24
C PRO A 236 13.20 9.23 15.20
N VAL A 237 13.04 9.48 16.50
CA VAL A 237 13.46 8.54 17.55
C VAL A 237 12.47 7.37 17.63
N VAL A 238 12.99 6.14 17.75
CA VAL A 238 12.15 4.93 17.83
C VAL A 238 11.18 4.98 19.02
N VAL A 239 9.95 4.53 18.79
CA VAL A 239 8.83 4.71 19.72
C VAL A 239 9.07 3.99 21.06
N GLN A 240 9.82 2.88 21.06
CA GLN A 240 10.23 2.16 22.27
C GLN A 240 11.16 3.01 23.16
N SER A 241 12.12 3.73 22.57
CA SER A 241 13.01 4.62 23.31
C SER A 241 12.25 5.83 23.86
N ARG A 242 11.32 6.41 23.10
CA ARG A 242 10.44 7.49 23.58
C ARG A 242 9.59 7.04 24.77
N ALA A 243 8.96 5.87 24.67
CA ALA A 243 8.19 5.28 25.76
C ALA A 243 9.05 4.95 27.00
N MET A 244 10.30 4.50 26.81
CA MET A 244 11.24 4.23 27.90
C MET A 244 11.71 5.51 28.62
N LEU A 245 11.86 6.63 27.92
CA LEU A 245 12.16 7.92 28.53
C LEU A 245 10.95 8.43 29.33
N LEU A 246 9.78 8.43 28.70
CA LEU A 246 8.52 8.85 29.33
C LEU A 246 8.15 8.01 30.58
N SER A 247 8.44 6.70 30.59
CA SER A 247 8.16 5.85 31.76
C SER A 247 9.02 6.16 32.99
N LYS A 248 10.10 6.93 32.81
CA LYS A 248 10.95 7.46 33.88
C LYS A 248 10.68 8.93 34.20
N SER A 249 9.68 9.54 33.57
CA SER A 249 9.43 10.99 33.58
C SER A 249 10.55 11.83 32.95
N GLU A 250 11.37 11.25 32.06
CA GLU A 250 12.32 12.01 31.23
C GLU A 250 11.57 12.69 30.05
N PRO A 251 12.01 13.87 29.56
CA PRO A 251 11.35 14.55 28.43
C PRO A 251 11.36 13.72 27.14
N ASP A 252 10.28 13.83 26.35
CA ASP A 252 10.18 13.18 25.04
C ASP A 252 11.03 13.92 23.99
N PRO A 253 12.03 13.27 23.37
CA PRO A 253 12.99 13.92 22.47
C PRO A 253 12.39 14.38 21.13
N MET A 254 11.14 14.04 20.82
CA MET A 254 10.47 14.46 19.58
C MET A 254 9.45 15.61 19.76
N VAL A 255 9.34 16.20 20.95
CA VAL A 255 8.44 17.35 21.17
C VAL A 255 9.00 18.61 20.52
N LEU A 256 8.24 19.17 19.56
CA LEU A 256 8.52 20.46 18.96
C LEU A 256 8.06 21.58 19.91
N LEU A 257 8.99 22.42 20.36
CA LEU A 257 8.71 23.49 21.31
C LEU A 257 8.20 24.76 20.61
N SER A 258 7.06 25.28 21.07
CA SER A 258 6.56 26.61 20.70
C SER A 258 7.12 27.66 21.69
N GLY A 259 7.66 28.78 21.19
CA GLY A 259 7.96 29.95 22.04
C GLY A 259 9.33 30.62 21.90
N THR A 260 10.17 30.24 20.94
CA THR A 260 11.28 31.12 20.52
C THR A 260 10.74 32.25 19.63
N THR A 261 11.34 33.44 19.73
CA THR A 261 10.95 34.62 18.92
C THR A 261 11.27 34.47 17.42
N ASP A 262 12.09 33.48 17.06
CA ASP A 262 12.47 33.13 15.70
C ASP A 262 11.89 31.76 15.27
N ALA A 263 10.78 31.32 15.87
CA ALA A 263 10.14 30.04 15.53
C ALA A 263 9.60 30.04 14.09
N SER A 264 10.20 29.22 13.21
CA SER A 264 9.90 29.16 11.77
C SER A 264 8.53 28.59 11.40
N TYR A 265 7.72 28.15 12.36
CA TYR A 265 6.43 27.46 12.15
C TYR A 265 5.41 27.84 13.23
N SER A 266 4.15 28.01 12.84
CA SER A 266 3.05 28.43 13.72
C SER A 266 2.72 27.40 14.80
N ALA A 267 2.22 27.89 15.94
CA ALA A 267 1.91 27.08 17.11
C ALA A 267 0.86 25.99 16.82
N GLU A 268 -0.03 26.19 15.84
CA GLU A 268 -1.05 25.24 15.40
C GLU A 268 -0.43 24.07 14.64
N LEU A 269 0.58 24.34 13.80
CA LEU A 269 1.30 23.30 13.07
C LEU A 269 2.15 22.46 14.02
N LEU A 270 2.88 23.12 14.93
CA LEU A 270 3.65 22.43 15.98
C LEU A 270 2.73 21.60 16.89
N ARG A 271 1.58 22.16 17.29
CA ARG A 271 0.54 21.45 18.08
C ARG A 271 -0.05 20.27 17.33
N ALA A 272 -0.31 20.39 16.02
CA ALA A 272 -0.80 19.28 15.19
C ALA A 272 0.21 18.14 15.10
N VAL A 273 1.48 18.44 14.79
CA VAL A 273 2.54 17.41 14.70
C VAL A 273 2.82 16.76 16.06
N ASN A 274 2.87 17.54 17.15
CA ASN A 274 3.03 17.01 18.51
C ASN A 274 1.84 16.12 18.95
N TRP A 275 0.62 16.41 18.49
CA TRP A 275 -0.56 15.58 18.78
C TRP A 275 -0.55 14.28 17.96
N MET A 276 -0.16 14.35 16.68
CA MET A 276 0.04 13.18 15.83
C MET A 276 1.17 12.26 16.37
N LEU A 277 2.22 12.84 16.96
CA LEU A 277 3.38 12.12 17.52
C LEU A 277 3.14 11.46 18.89
N GLN A 278 1.97 11.56 19.51
CA GLN A 278 1.73 10.94 20.82
C GLN A 278 2.00 9.42 20.78
N PRO A 279 2.85 8.85 21.65
CA PRO A 279 3.19 7.42 21.57
C PRO A 279 1.98 6.50 21.78
N GLU A 280 1.08 6.84 22.71
CA GLU A 280 -0.14 6.08 22.96
C GLU A 280 -1.18 6.30 21.86
N TYR A 281 -1.83 5.22 21.41
CA TYR A 281 -2.78 5.23 20.29
C TYR A 281 -4.00 6.12 20.58
N ASN A 282 -4.54 6.02 21.79
CA ASN A 282 -5.76 6.74 22.19
C ASN A 282 -5.52 8.23 22.50
N HIS A 283 -4.27 8.69 22.53
CA HIS A 283 -3.92 10.10 22.72
C HIS A 283 -3.66 10.84 21.40
N ARG A 284 -3.59 10.12 20.28
CA ARG A 284 -3.48 10.67 18.92
C ARG A 284 -4.86 11.09 18.37
N PRO A 285 -4.91 11.93 17.31
CA PRO A 285 -6.13 12.14 16.54
C PRO A 285 -6.67 10.81 16.02
N GLN A 286 -8.01 10.66 15.96
CA GLN A 286 -8.64 9.44 15.45
C GLN A 286 -9.16 9.58 14.01
N SER A 287 -9.21 10.79 13.48
CA SER A 287 -9.54 11.10 12.09
C SER A 287 -8.69 12.23 11.51
N ALA A 288 -8.53 12.22 10.18
CA ALA A 288 -7.87 13.32 9.47
C ALA A 288 -8.63 14.66 9.60
N ALA A 289 -9.96 14.60 9.80
CA ALA A 289 -10.82 15.77 9.95
C ALA A 289 -10.51 16.57 11.24
N GLU A 290 -10.14 15.90 12.33
CA GLU A 290 -9.68 16.56 13.56
C GLU A 290 -8.42 17.41 13.29
N ILE A 291 -7.42 16.82 12.63
CA ILE A 291 -6.14 17.47 12.32
C ILE A 291 -6.35 18.63 11.35
N ILE A 292 -7.16 18.43 10.31
CA ILE A 292 -7.53 19.47 9.33
C ILE A 292 -8.33 20.61 9.98
N THR A 293 -9.10 20.35 11.04
CA THR A 293 -9.83 21.38 11.80
C THR A 293 -8.88 22.18 12.69
N LEU A 294 -7.96 21.51 13.40
CA LEU A 294 -6.91 22.14 14.19
C LEU A 294 -6.00 23.06 13.34
N LEU A 295 -5.64 22.64 12.13
CA LEU A 295 -4.84 23.46 11.20
C LEU A 295 -5.58 24.68 10.63
N LYS A 296 -6.88 24.85 10.92
CA LYS A 296 -7.73 25.95 10.43
C LYS A 296 -8.22 26.90 11.51
N SER A 297 -8.08 26.57 12.81
CA SER A 297 -8.78 27.30 13.89
C SER A 297 -8.43 28.78 13.95
N ASP A 298 -7.17 29.13 13.69
CA ASP A 298 -6.64 30.47 13.95
C ASP A 298 -6.41 31.33 12.69
N SER A 299 -6.56 30.74 11.49
CA SER A 299 -6.66 31.55 10.26
C SER A 299 -7.92 32.44 10.21
N ALA A 300 -8.84 32.27 11.18
CA ALA A 300 -10.02 33.10 11.37
C ALA A 300 -9.89 34.11 12.54
N SER A 301 -9.00 33.89 13.50
CA SER A 301 -8.83 34.78 14.66
C SER A 301 -8.07 36.05 14.30
N ASP A 302 -6.98 35.95 13.52
CA ASP A 302 -6.24 37.11 13.00
C ASP A 302 -7.10 38.01 12.08
N GLN A 303 -8.01 37.42 11.31
CA GLN A 303 -8.92 38.17 10.43
C GLN A 303 -10.04 38.90 11.21
N ALA A 304 -10.33 38.50 12.46
CA ALA A 304 -11.40 39.09 13.27
C ALA A 304 -10.99 40.38 14.01
N SER A 305 -9.68 40.66 14.13
CA SER A 305 -9.15 41.79 14.92
C SER A 305 -8.95 43.08 14.10
N ALA A 306 -9.06 43.02 12.76
CA ALA A 306 -8.60 44.07 11.86
C ALA A 306 -9.59 44.43 10.73
N LEU A 307 -10.84 44.79 11.08
CA LEU A 307 -11.83 45.29 10.10
C LEU A 307 -12.51 46.60 10.54
N THR A 308 -11.88 47.72 10.20
CA THR A 308 -12.60 48.98 9.93
C THR A 308 -13.40 48.80 8.63
N PRO A 309 -14.71 49.11 8.57
CA PRO A 309 -15.54 48.68 7.44
C PRO A 309 -15.50 49.65 6.24
N GLU A 310 -14.47 49.53 5.38
CA GLU A 310 -14.58 50.01 3.99
C GLU A 310 -13.76 49.18 2.98
N GLN A 311 -14.29 49.08 1.75
CA GLN A 311 -13.62 48.60 0.53
C GLN A 311 -13.13 47.13 0.49
N ALA A 312 -14.01 46.18 0.84
CA ALA A 312 -13.81 44.77 0.48
C ALA A 312 -14.22 44.49 -0.98
N THR A 313 -13.25 44.27 -1.88
CA THR A 313 -13.50 43.75 -3.25
C THR A 313 -12.47 42.70 -3.68
N ALA A 314 -12.90 41.77 -4.54
CA ALA A 314 -12.07 40.85 -5.34
C ALA A 314 -11.19 39.81 -4.60
N ASN A 315 -11.85 38.81 -4.00
CA ASN A 315 -11.58 37.37 -4.19
C ASN A 315 -10.15 36.97 -4.68
N ASN A 316 -9.20 36.79 -3.75
CA ASN A 316 -7.79 36.56 -4.06
C ASN A 316 -7.27 35.16 -3.64
N LYS A 317 -8.12 34.11 -3.72
CA LYS A 317 -7.77 32.75 -3.26
C LYS A 317 -6.90 31.94 -4.25
N SER A 318 -6.96 32.24 -5.55
CA SER A 318 -6.23 31.51 -6.59
C SER A 318 -4.74 31.86 -6.66
N THR A 319 -4.39 33.12 -6.39
CA THR A 319 -3.01 33.63 -6.42
C THR A 319 -2.15 33.03 -5.32
N LEU A 320 -2.69 32.90 -4.09
CA LEU A 320 -1.97 32.31 -2.97
C LEU A 320 -1.61 30.83 -3.24
N TRP A 321 -2.54 30.06 -3.80
CA TRP A 321 -2.27 28.67 -4.21
C TRP A 321 -1.20 28.58 -5.31
N VAL A 322 -1.25 29.46 -6.31
CA VAL A 322 -0.20 29.54 -7.35
C VAL A 322 1.18 29.83 -6.74
N GLY A 323 1.25 30.65 -5.68
CA GLY A 323 2.48 30.89 -4.92
C GLY A 323 3.05 29.63 -4.26
N VAL A 324 2.23 28.90 -3.51
CA VAL A 324 2.65 27.65 -2.84
C VAL A 324 3.11 26.59 -3.84
N MET A 325 2.36 26.38 -4.93
CA MET A 325 2.79 25.42 -5.96
C MET A 325 4.09 25.87 -6.63
N ALA A 326 4.34 27.17 -6.83
CA ALA A 326 5.58 27.67 -7.39
C ALA A 326 6.80 27.42 -6.48
N GLY A 327 6.63 27.54 -5.14
CA GLY A 327 7.65 27.15 -4.16
C GLY A 327 8.03 25.67 -4.30
N ILE A 328 7.03 24.78 -4.17
CA ILE A 328 7.27 23.34 -4.22
C ILE A 328 7.82 22.89 -5.59
N VAL A 329 7.37 23.52 -6.68
CA VAL A 329 7.95 23.29 -8.03
C VAL A 329 9.42 23.73 -8.08
N ALA A 330 9.81 24.83 -7.42
CA ALA A 330 11.22 25.21 -7.30
C ALA A 330 12.01 24.18 -6.48
N LEU A 331 11.47 23.64 -5.37
CA LEU A 331 12.11 22.57 -4.60
C LEU A 331 12.28 21.29 -5.43
N VAL A 332 11.26 20.90 -6.20
CA VAL A 332 11.31 19.75 -7.11
C VAL A 332 12.30 19.97 -8.24
N VAL A 333 12.39 21.17 -8.82
CA VAL A 333 13.42 21.50 -9.82
C VAL A 333 14.83 21.48 -9.22
N PHE A 334 15.02 21.99 -8.01
CA PHE A 334 16.30 21.94 -7.29
C PHE A 334 16.72 20.49 -7.00
N GLY A 335 15.80 19.66 -6.48
CA GLY A 335 16.04 18.23 -6.24
C GLY A 335 16.27 17.41 -7.53
N LEU A 336 15.77 17.86 -8.68
CA LEU A 336 16.09 17.28 -9.99
C LEU A 336 17.45 17.77 -10.52
N TRP A 337 17.85 19.01 -10.25
CA TRP A 337 19.12 19.56 -10.73
C TRP A 337 20.33 18.93 -10.02
N PHE A 338 20.24 18.68 -8.71
CA PHE A 338 21.25 17.90 -7.98
C PHE A 338 21.27 16.39 -8.35
N ASN A 339 20.35 15.93 -9.20
CA ASN A 339 20.27 14.54 -9.66
C ASN A 339 21.02 14.31 -11.00
N GLU A 340 21.84 15.25 -11.48
CA GLU A 340 22.53 15.13 -12.79
C GLU A 340 23.81 14.26 -12.79
N LYS A 341 24.12 13.57 -11.68
CA LYS A 341 25.08 12.45 -11.71
C LYS A 341 24.38 11.16 -12.19
N PRO A 342 24.86 10.50 -13.27
CA PRO A 342 24.37 9.17 -13.61
C PRO A 342 24.70 8.20 -12.48
N ALA A 343 23.86 7.19 -12.29
CA ALA A 343 24.00 6.24 -11.19
C ALA A 343 25.21 5.31 -11.39
N GLU A 344 26.33 5.65 -10.76
CA GLU A 344 27.28 4.62 -10.31
C GLU A 344 26.57 3.67 -9.34
N ILE A 345 27.01 2.41 -9.30
CA ILE A 345 26.41 1.37 -8.44
C ILE A 345 26.86 1.59 -6.99
N VAL A 346 26.24 2.57 -6.33
CA VAL A 346 26.32 2.73 -4.87
C VAL A 346 25.45 1.66 -4.23
N ALA A 347 26.09 0.56 -3.82
CA ALA A 347 25.48 -0.40 -2.90
C ALA A 347 25.33 0.27 -1.52
N ASP A 348 24.19 0.92 -1.31
CA ASP A 348 23.92 1.67 -0.08
C ASP A 348 23.91 0.74 1.14
N LYS A 349 24.61 1.17 2.20
CA LYS A 349 24.74 0.46 3.45
C LYS A 349 23.76 1.07 4.47
N SER A 350 22.47 0.82 4.26
CA SER A 350 21.50 0.98 5.34
C SER A 350 21.93 0.13 6.55
N GLY A 351 21.92 0.73 7.73
CA GLY A 351 22.74 0.27 8.86
C GLY A 351 22.34 -1.10 9.41
N ILE A 352 23.23 -2.09 9.26
CA ILE A 352 23.25 -3.26 10.15
C ILE A 352 23.80 -2.81 11.51
N VAL A 353 23.01 -3.00 12.58
CA VAL A 353 23.51 -2.87 13.95
C VAL A 353 24.42 -4.07 14.22
N THR A 354 25.72 -3.87 14.07
CA THR A 354 26.73 -4.91 14.29
C THR A 354 26.83 -5.23 15.79
N THR A 355 26.14 -6.29 16.23
CA THR A 355 26.44 -6.96 17.49
C THR A 355 27.82 -7.60 17.39
N GLN A 356 28.80 -7.01 18.07
CA GLN A 356 30.16 -7.59 18.12
C GLN A 356 30.14 -8.88 18.96
N PRO A 357 30.62 -10.03 18.43
CA PRO A 357 30.94 -11.16 19.26
C PRO A 357 32.21 -10.84 20.07
N LEU A 358 32.13 -10.94 21.40
CA LEU A 358 33.30 -10.86 22.26
C LEU A 358 34.17 -12.12 22.08
N PHE A 359 35.33 -11.98 21.43
CA PHE A 359 36.53 -12.74 21.81
C PHE A 359 37.82 -12.06 21.32
N GLN A 360 38.71 -11.74 22.25
CA GLN A 360 40.07 -11.29 21.94
C GLN A 360 41.05 -12.47 21.99
N ARG A 361 41.79 -12.71 20.89
CA ARG A 361 43.25 -12.84 20.98
C ARG A 361 43.94 -12.61 19.63
N ASN A 362 45.18 -12.13 19.73
CA ASN A 362 46.07 -11.66 18.66
C ASN A 362 47.47 -12.28 18.94
N PRO A 363 48.46 -12.23 18.04
CA PRO A 363 48.47 -12.55 16.61
C PRO A 363 49.66 -13.46 16.20
N GLY A 364 49.75 -13.87 14.92
CA GLY A 364 51.04 -13.82 14.20
C GLY A 364 51.43 -14.97 13.26
N LYS A 365 51.76 -14.60 12.00
CA LYS A 365 52.63 -15.29 11.01
C LYS A 365 52.13 -16.64 10.44
N SER A 366 52.48 -17.06 9.20
CA SER A 366 52.97 -16.31 8.02
C SER A 366 52.94 -17.19 6.75
N ALA A 367 52.41 -16.66 5.65
CA ALA A 367 52.73 -16.93 4.22
C ALA A 367 52.69 -18.36 3.61
N ALA A 368 52.21 -18.41 2.36
CA ALA A 368 52.53 -19.38 1.29
C ALA A 368 52.04 -20.86 1.43
N ALA A 369 51.80 -21.61 0.35
CA ALA A 369 51.44 -21.29 -1.04
C ALA A 369 51.00 -22.56 -1.81
N ILE A 370 50.24 -22.37 -2.91
CA ILE A 370 50.31 -23.12 -4.20
C ILE A 370 50.08 -24.66 -4.22
N GLU A 371 49.08 -25.08 -5.01
CA GLU A 371 48.94 -26.40 -5.71
C GLU A 371 48.88 -27.70 -4.85
N SER A 372 48.41 -28.87 -5.32
CA SER A 372 47.53 -29.27 -6.44
C SER A 372 47.18 -30.77 -6.31
N GLU A 373 46.04 -31.21 -6.86
CA GLU A 373 45.75 -32.63 -7.24
C GLU A 373 45.74 -33.69 -6.10
N THR A 374 45.42 -34.99 -6.27
CA THR A 374 44.30 -35.67 -6.99
C THR A 374 44.21 -37.15 -6.50
N GLN A 375 42.99 -37.71 -6.39
CA GLN A 375 42.66 -39.17 -6.22
C GLN A 375 43.09 -39.85 -4.87
N GLU A 376 42.18 -40.61 -4.21
CA GLU A 376 42.04 -42.10 -4.15
C GLU A 376 43.16 -42.84 -3.36
N GLN A 377 42.97 -44.02 -2.75
CA GLN A 377 41.84 -44.81 -2.25
C GLN A 377 42.45 -45.91 -1.35
N GLN A 378 41.78 -46.32 -0.24
CA GLN A 378 41.91 -47.65 0.40
C GLN A 378 43.32 -48.03 0.97
N SER A 379 43.51 -49.06 1.83
CA SER A 379 42.68 -49.70 2.87
C SER A 379 43.56 -50.64 3.75
N VAL A 380 43.04 -51.15 4.88
CA VAL A 380 43.61 -52.26 5.71
C VAL A 380 44.94 -51.89 6.44
N ALA A 381 45.00 -51.75 7.78
CA ALA A 381 44.99 -52.77 8.85
C ALA A 381 46.20 -53.75 8.79
N SER A 382 46.78 -54.30 9.86
CA SER A 382 46.43 -54.41 11.29
C SER A 382 47.72 -54.45 12.14
N VAL A 383 47.64 -54.75 13.47
CA VAL A 383 48.45 -55.75 14.22
C VAL A 383 48.50 -55.43 15.73
N THR A 384 48.36 -56.50 16.54
CA THR A 384 48.46 -56.73 18.00
C THR A 384 49.42 -55.82 18.83
N ALA A 385 49.28 -55.66 20.16
CA ALA A 385 48.96 -56.71 21.14
C ALA A 385 48.42 -56.26 22.52
N GLU A 386 47.81 -57.22 23.23
CA GLU A 386 47.52 -57.29 24.67
C GLU A 386 48.81 -57.59 25.51
N PRO A 387 48.83 -57.59 26.88
CA PRO A 387 47.74 -58.05 27.77
C PRO A 387 47.55 -57.43 29.19
N ASN A 388 46.44 -57.84 29.82
CA ASN A 388 46.24 -58.19 31.25
C ASN A 388 46.42 -57.17 32.42
N GLN A 389 45.30 -56.99 33.15
CA GLN A 389 45.11 -57.22 34.61
C GLN A 389 45.84 -56.34 35.67
N ALA A 390 45.33 -56.13 36.90
CA ALA A 390 43.95 -56.16 37.45
C ALA A 390 43.96 -55.65 38.92
N SER A 391 42.76 -55.29 39.44
CA SER A 391 42.37 -55.30 40.88
C SER A 391 42.95 -54.28 41.88
N ASN A 392 42.03 -53.49 42.48
CA ASN A 392 41.87 -53.11 43.91
C ASN A 392 43.07 -52.58 44.74
N VAL A 393 42.93 -51.66 45.71
CA VAL A 393 42.11 -51.73 46.95
C VAL A 393 41.74 -50.33 47.48
N ASP A 394 40.75 -50.29 48.37
CA ASP A 394 40.05 -49.15 48.99
C ASP A 394 40.86 -48.26 49.95
N GLN A 395 40.40 -47.01 50.11
CA GLN A 395 39.99 -46.38 51.40
C GLN A 395 39.23 -45.07 51.06
N ILE A 396 38.00 -44.80 51.54
CA ILE A 396 37.60 -44.38 52.90
C ILE A 396 38.23 -43.04 53.31
N SER A 397 37.52 -41.98 53.76
CA SER A 397 36.10 -41.57 53.68
C SER A 397 35.99 -40.15 54.24
N GLU A 398 35.07 -39.31 53.75
CA GLU A 398 34.30 -38.40 54.61
C GLU A 398 33.00 -37.93 53.93
N THR A 399 32.07 -37.38 54.72
CA THR A 399 30.61 -37.39 54.45
C THR A 399 29.96 -36.07 54.95
N ILE A 400 28.64 -35.89 54.73
CA ILE A 400 27.75 -34.86 55.32
C ILE A 400 27.85 -33.49 54.59
N GLN A 401 26.79 -32.82 54.12
CA GLN A 401 25.32 -33.09 54.09
C GLN A 401 24.77 -32.63 52.71
N GLU A 402 23.81 -33.27 52.02
CA GLU A 402 22.41 -33.58 52.39
C GLU A 402 21.55 -32.31 52.64
N THR A 403 20.65 -31.88 51.72
CA THR A 403 19.28 -32.36 51.30
C THR A 403 18.18 -31.45 51.89
N THR A 404 16.89 -31.47 51.49
CA THR A 404 16.09 -32.23 50.49
C THR A 404 15.19 -31.20 49.73
N HIS A 405 14.00 -31.37 49.12
CA HIS A 405 12.95 -32.37 48.77
C HIS A 405 12.07 -31.67 47.67
N VAL A 406 11.20 -32.24 46.82
CA VAL A 406 10.81 -33.59 46.33
C VAL A 406 10.11 -33.32 44.96
N ALA A 407 10.36 -34.02 43.84
CA ALA A 407 9.78 -35.29 43.37
C ALA A 407 8.22 -35.28 43.19
N GLU A 408 7.58 -36.04 42.26
CA GLU A 408 8.10 -37.07 41.33
C GLU A 408 7.17 -37.33 40.11
N GLN A 409 7.22 -38.54 39.53
CA GLN A 409 6.70 -38.97 38.21
C GLN A 409 6.33 -40.47 38.22
N LYS A 410 5.53 -41.08 37.31
CA LYS A 410 4.64 -40.60 36.23
C LYS A 410 3.92 -41.81 35.58
N ALA A 411 2.66 -41.64 35.15
CA ALA A 411 1.83 -42.65 34.44
C ALA A 411 1.49 -43.92 35.28
N ASP A 412 0.50 -44.77 34.96
CA ASP A 412 -0.36 -44.84 33.76
C ASP A 412 -1.78 -45.44 34.02
N SER A 413 -2.72 -45.17 33.09
CA SER A 413 -3.96 -45.92 32.76
C SER A 413 -5.10 -46.25 33.76
N VAL A 414 -6.31 -45.72 33.43
CA VAL A 414 -7.67 -46.34 33.43
C VAL A 414 -8.39 -46.78 34.74
N THR A 415 -9.55 -46.16 35.04
CA THR A 415 -10.93 -46.77 35.12
C THR A 415 -12.01 -45.65 35.23
N THR A 416 -13.21 -45.85 34.66
CA THR A 416 -14.41 -44.96 34.66
C THR A 416 -15.48 -45.44 35.68
N PRO A 417 -16.72 -44.87 35.85
CA PRO A 417 -17.44 -43.71 35.27
C PRO A 417 -17.91 -42.72 36.41
N PRO A 418 -18.96 -41.83 36.33
CA PRO A 418 -19.92 -41.53 35.26
C PRO A 418 -20.13 -40.03 34.89
N ILE A 419 -21.10 -39.80 33.99
CA ILE A 419 -21.40 -38.56 33.26
C ILE A 419 -22.80 -38.04 33.66
N ILE A 420 -23.05 -36.74 33.48
CA ILE A 420 -24.41 -36.13 33.52
C ILE A 420 -24.69 -35.47 32.16
N GLU A 421 -25.89 -35.67 31.62
CA GLU A 421 -26.33 -35.21 30.29
C GLU A 421 -26.93 -33.79 30.29
N PRO A 422 -26.82 -33.05 29.17
CA PRO A 422 -27.76 -32.01 28.78
C PRO A 422 -28.84 -32.59 27.84
N ALA A 423 -30.12 -32.29 28.08
CA ALA A 423 -31.22 -32.80 27.26
C ALA A 423 -31.77 -31.76 26.26
N PHE A 424 -31.92 -32.16 25.00
CA PHE A 424 -32.68 -31.47 23.96
C PHE A 424 -33.53 -32.49 23.20
N LYS A 425 -34.77 -32.15 22.83
CA LYS A 425 -35.62 -32.94 21.92
C LYS A 425 -36.58 -32.05 21.14
N ASP A 426 -36.57 -32.17 19.82
CA ASP A 426 -37.62 -31.66 18.93
C ASP A 426 -38.92 -32.45 19.06
N LYS A 427 -40.07 -31.83 18.72
CA LYS A 427 -40.80 -32.24 17.49
C LYS A 427 -42.00 -31.37 17.05
N THR A 428 -41.99 -31.08 15.74
CA THR A 428 -43.12 -30.96 14.77
C THR A 428 -44.33 -30.03 15.00
N THR A 429 -44.47 -29.13 14.02
CA THR A 429 -45.66 -28.46 13.46
C THR A 429 -46.96 -29.27 13.38
N ILE A 430 -48.11 -28.62 13.66
CA ILE A 430 -49.45 -28.84 13.06
C ILE A 430 -50.11 -27.45 12.84
N GLU A 431 -51.14 -27.37 11.99
CA GLU A 431 -51.73 -26.16 11.35
C GLU A 431 -52.88 -25.46 12.13
N SER A 432 -53.44 -24.42 11.48
CA SER A 432 -54.79 -23.82 11.60
C SER A 432 -55.06 -22.66 12.59
N GLU A 433 -55.74 -21.62 12.06
CA GLU A 433 -56.52 -20.61 12.80
C GLU A 433 -57.93 -21.17 13.14
N PRO A 434 -58.72 -20.52 14.03
CA PRO A 434 -59.57 -19.43 13.53
C PRO A 434 -59.80 -18.23 14.51
N ASP A 435 -59.80 -17.02 13.91
CA ASP A 435 -60.78 -15.92 14.02
C ASP A 435 -61.42 -15.43 15.36
N SER A 436 -61.85 -14.14 15.32
CA SER A 436 -62.87 -13.47 16.14
C SER A 436 -62.54 -13.04 17.60
N GLY A 437 -62.57 -11.72 17.85
CA GLY A 437 -62.55 -11.13 19.21
C GLY A 437 -62.20 -9.62 19.27
N GLN A 438 -63.19 -8.73 19.13
CA GLN A 438 -62.99 -7.27 18.98
C GLN A 438 -62.69 -6.49 20.29
N GLN A 439 -62.23 -5.23 20.13
CA GLN A 439 -62.26 -4.09 21.09
C GLN A 439 -61.28 -4.13 22.29
N LEU A 440 -60.69 -3.02 22.80
CA LEU A 440 -60.73 -1.56 22.49
C LEU A 440 -59.28 -1.02 22.35
N ALA A 441 -58.88 -0.29 21.30
CA ALA A 441 -59.05 1.16 21.03
C ALA A 441 -58.09 2.14 21.78
N ARG A 442 -57.58 3.14 21.02
CA ARG A 442 -56.73 4.32 21.38
C ARG A 442 -55.20 4.11 21.46
N ILE A 443 -54.50 4.41 20.37
CA ILE A 443 -53.68 5.64 20.16
C ILE A 443 -53.23 5.65 18.67
N ASP A 444 -52.97 6.84 18.10
CA ASP A 444 -53.01 7.09 16.65
C ASP A 444 -51.91 6.43 15.78
N GLN A 445 -52.34 6.02 14.58
CA GLN A 445 -51.48 5.87 13.39
C GLN A 445 -51.75 7.03 12.43
N SER A 446 -50.69 7.67 11.93
CA SER A 446 -50.74 8.54 10.74
C SER A 446 -49.42 8.49 9.96
N LEU A 447 -49.10 7.35 9.35
CA LEU A 447 -48.16 7.34 8.23
C LEU A 447 -48.84 7.99 7.01
N THR A 448 -48.00 8.48 6.08
CA THR A 448 -48.36 9.08 4.77
C THR A 448 -49.30 10.29 4.74
N GLN A 449 -48.69 11.48 4.57
CA GLN A 449 -48.90 12.21 3.31
C GLN A 449 -47.69 13.09 2.94
N SER A 450 -47.58 13.43 1.66
CA SER A 450 -46.40 14.04 1.06
C SER A 450 -46.44 15.58 1.09
N LYS A 451 -45.24 16.20 1.11
CA LYS A 451 -45.04 17.54 0.57
C LYS A 451 -43.64 17.69 -0.02
N GLN A 452 -43.53 18.54 -1.03
CA GLN A 452 -42.38 18.64 -1.92
C GLN A 452 -41.22 19.45 -1.31
N PRO A 453 -39.97 19.17 -1.67
CA PRO A 453 -38.96 20.21 -1.87
C PRO A 453 -39.34 21.03 -3.12
N SER A 454 -39.34 22.35 -3.01
CA SER A 454 -39.64 23.26 -4.12
C SER A 454 -38.54 23.23 -5.20
N PHE A 455 -38.94 23.36 -6.47
CA PHE A 455 -38.01 23.74 -7.54
C PHE A 455 -37.31 25.05 -7.18
N SER A 456 -35.98 25.07 -7.30
CA SER A 456 -35.17 26.28 -7.46
C SER A 456 -34.73 26.39 -8.92
N GLU A 457 -34.47 27.59 -9.40
CA GLU A 457 -34.47 27.89 -10.83
C GLU A 457 -33.21 27.47 -11.60
N LYS A 458 -33.38 27.27 -12.92
CA LYS A 458 -32.34 26.82 -13.85
C LYS A 458 -31.15 27.79 -13.91
N GLN A 459 -29.94 27.31 -13.60
CA GLN A 459 -28.70 27.91 -14.10
C GLN A 459 -27.70 26.87 -14.65
N THR A 460 -27.78 26.65 -15.98
CA THR A 460 -26.65 26.33 -16.88
C THR A 460 -26.05 24.91 -16.96
N ASP A 461 -26.86 23.84 -17.01
CA ASP A 461 -26.37 22.48 -17.37
C ASP A 461 -25.63 22.40 -18.72
N GLY A 462 -26.01 23.23 -19.70
CA GLY A 462 -25.41 23.24 -21.04
C GLY A 462 -23.90 23.51 -21.06
N GLY A 463 -23.36 24.19 -20.04
CA GLY A 463 -21.91 24.38 -19.88
C GLY A 463 -21.17 23.10 -19.47
N SER A 464 -21.85 22.19 -18.77
CA SER A 464 -21.33 20.87 -18.40
C SER A 464 -21.40 19.91 -19.58
N ILE A 465 -22.57 19.82 -20.25
CA ILE A 465 -22.80 18.94 -21.40
C ILE A 465 -21.82 19.26 -22.54
N SER A 466 -21.66 20.53 -22.92
CA SER A 466 -20.71 20.94 -23.96
C SER A 466 -19.24 20.63 -23.61
N LYS A 467 -18.85 20.80 -22.34
CA LYS A 467 -17.52 20.42 -21.83
C LYS A 467 -17.27 18.91 -21.95
N HIS A 468 -18.25 18.08 -21.59
CA HIS A 468 -18.14 16.62 -21.70
C HIS A 468 -18.13 16.14 -23.16
N LEU A 469 -18.95 16.73 -24.05
CA LEU A 469 -18.91 16.45 -25.49
C LEU A 469 -17.54 16.80 -26.12
N ALA A 470 -16.96 17.95 -25.76
CA ALA A 470 -15.62 18.34 -26.21
C ALA A 470 -14.51 17.40 -25.68
N ALA A 471 -14.64 16.93 -24.43
CA ALA A 471 -13.75 15.93 -23.86
C ALA A 471 -13.88 14.57 -24.58
N ALA A 472 -15.10 14.15 -24.92
CA ALA A 472 -15.36 12.94 -25.70
C ALA A 472 -14.73 13.01 -27.10
N GLU A 473 -14.87 14.13 -27.82
CA GLU A 473 -14.19 14.33 -29.11
C GLU A 473 -12.66 14.30 -28.98
N LYS A 474 -12.11 14.89 -27.92
CA LYS A 474 -10.66 14.87 -27.64
C LYS A 474 -10.19 13.43 -27.39
N ALA A 475 -10.95 12.65 -26.64
CA ALA A 475 -10.69 11.22 -26.40
C ALA A 475 -10.76 10.39 -27.70
N MET A 476 -11.78 10.62 -28.54
CA MET A 476 -11.90 9.99 -29.87
C MET A 476 -10.69 10.28 -30.76
N LYS A 477 -10.27 11.55 -30.84
CA LYS A 477 -9.09 11.99 -31.62
C LYS A 477 -7.79 11.40 -31.07
N ALA A 478 -7.71 11.17 -29.76
CA ALA A 478 -6.60 10.48 -29.10
C ALA A 478 -6.67 8.94 -29.16
N GLY A 479 -7.68 8.34 -29.78
CA GLY A 479 -7.88 6.88 -29.86
C GLY A 479 -8.34 6.22 -28.55
N ARG A 480 -8.66 7.01 -27.51
CA ARG A 480 -9.11 6.53 -26.20
C ARG A 480 -10.62 6.25 -26.23
N LEU A 481 -11.00 5.13 -26.82
CA LEU A 481 -12.39 4.78 -27.12
C LEU A 481 -13.17 4.30 -25.87
N THR A 482 -12.81 3.14 -25.32
CA THR A 482 -13.29 2.62 -24.01
C THR A 482 -12.17 2.45 -22.98
N THR A 483 -10.92 2.71 -23.35
CA THR A 483 -9.72 2.58 -22.50
C THR A 483 -8.86 3.84 -22.59
N PRO A 484 -8.22 4.29 -21.49
CA PRO A 484 -8.32 3.80 -20.10
C PRO A 484 -9.70 4.06 -19.49
N LEU A 485 -10.08 3.29 -18.45
CA LEU A 485 -11.45 3.19 -17.93
C LEU A 485 -12.11 4.53 -17.55
N ARG A 486 -11.32 5.49 -17.07
CA ARG A 486 -11.79 6.77 -16.50
C ARG A 486 -11.70 7.96 -17.47
N ASP A 487 -10.75 7.95 -18.40
CA ASP A 487 -10.56 8.98 -19.44
C ASP A 487 -10.66 8.34 -20.83
N ASN A 488 -11.90 8.20 -21.32
CA ASN A 488 -12.22 7.67 -22.65
C ASN A 488 -13.53 8.26 -23.20
N ALA A 489 -13.72 8.16 -24.51
CA ALA A 489 -14.85 8.74 -25.22
C ALA A 489 -16.19 8.13 -24.77
N HIS A 490 -16.26 6.81 -24.56
CA HIS A 490 -17.46 6.14 -24.10
C HIS A 490 -17.94 6.70 -22.75
N LYS A 491 -17.02 6.88 -21.79
CA LYS A 491 -17.35 7.39 -20.46
C LYS A 491 -17.87 8.83 -20.51
N TYR A 492 -17.27 9.69 -21.33
CA TYR A 492 -17.76 11.06 -21.48
C TYR A 492 -19.13 11.14 -22.18
N TYR A 493 -19.39 10.30 -23.19
CA TYR A 493 -20.73 10.20 -23.80
C TYR A 493 -21.76 9.62 -22.82
N GLN A 494 -21.41 8.63 -21.99
CA GLN A 494 -22.27 8.17 -20.89
C GLN A 494 -22.61 9.29 -19.90
N THR A 495 -21.64 10.13 -19.51
CA THR A 495 -21.88 11.28 -18.62
C THR A 495 -22.85 12.28 -19.24
N VAL A 496 -22.78 12.52 -20.56
CA VAL A 496 -23.77 13.36 -21.25
C VAL A 496 -25.16 12.71 -21.25
N LEU A 497 -25.27 11.41 -21.54
CA LEU A 497 -26.54 10.69 -21.53
C LEU A 497 -27.16 10.54 -20.13
N ALA A 498 -26.37 10.66 -19.07
CA ALA A 498 -26.87 10.77 -17.70
C ALA A 498 -27.43 12.16 -17.34
N MET A 499 -27.12 13.19 -18.14
CA MET A 499 -27.67 14.55 -18.02
C MET A 499 -28.83 14.79 -18.99
N GLU A 500 -28.74 14.24 -20.21
CA GLU A 500 -29.66 14.43 -21.33
C GLU A 500 -29.73 13.11 -22.12
N ALA A 501 -30.67 12.23 -21.76
CA ALA A 501 -30.72 10.83 -22.22
C ALA A 501 -30.98 10.67 -23.73
N ASP A 502 -31.56 11.67 -24.38
CA ASP A 502 -31.82 11.77 -25.80
C ASP A 502 -30.78 12.62 -26.57
N ASN A 503 -29.65 13.00 -25.94
CA ASN A 503 -28.61 13.79 -26.58
C ASN A 503 -28.04 13.11 -27.84
N VAL A 504 -28.47 13.62 -29.00
CA VAL A 504 -28.14 13.08 -30.33
C VAL A 504 -26.64 13.04 -30.60
N GLN A 505 -25.86 14.00 -30.06
CA GLN A 505 -24.42 14.04 -30.25
C GLN A 505 -23.71 12.91 -29.49
N ALA A 506 -24.16 12.59 -28.27
CA ALA A 506 -23.63 11.50 -27.47
C ALA A 506 -24.03 10.13 -28.03
N LEU A 507 -25.29 9.93 -28.44
CA LEU A 507 -25.73 8.71 -29.12
C LEU A 507 -24.94 8.46 -30.42
N THR A 508 -24.76 9.51 -31.23
CA THR A 508 -23.91 9.46 -32.44
C THR A 508 -22.44 9.19 -32.08
N GLY A 509 -21.98 9.68 -30.92
CA GLY A 509 -20.65 9.41 -30.36
C GLY A 509 -20.42 7.93 -30.06
N LEU A 510 -21.39 7.26 -29.42
CA LEU A 510 -21.35 5.82 -29.16
C LEU A 510 -21.30 5.00 -30.47
N GLN A 511 -22.11 5.37 -31.46
CA GLN A 511 -22.06 4.71 -32.78
C GLN A 511 -20.69 4.86 -33.46
N LYS A 512 -20.07 6.04 -33.38
CA LYS A 512 -18.71 6.27 -33.91
C LYS A 512 -17.65 5.43 -33.20
N ILE A 513 -17.82 5.11 -31.92
CA ILE A 513 -16.92 4.20 -31.18
C ILE A 513 -17.07 2.77 -31.70
N VAL A 514 -18.29 2.28 -31.86
CA VAL A 514 -18.59 0.95 -32.42
C VAL A 514 -18.02 0.81 -33.83
N ASP A 515 -18.25 1.81 -34.70
CA ASP A 515 -17.73 1.81 -36.06
C ASP A 515 -16.20 1.81 -36.10
N ARG A 516 -15.53 2.44 -35.13
CA ARG A 516 -14.07 2.41 -34.99
C ARG A 516 -13.54 1.06 -34.52
N TYR A 517 -14.25 0.38 -33.62
CA TYR A 517 -13.92 -1.01 -33.26
C TYR A 517 -14.17 -1.98 -34.42
N ALA A 518 -15.24 -1.81 -35.20
CA ALA A 518 -15.49 -2.62 -36.40
C ALA A 518 -14.32 -2.53 -37.41
N GLN A 519 -13.72 -1.34 -37.59
CA GLN A 519 -12.49 -1.16 -38.38
C GLN A 519 -11.30 -1.93 -37.79
N PHE A 520 -11.11 -1.90 -36.46
CA PHE A 520 -10.03 -2.62 -35.79
C PHE A 520 -10.21 -4.15 -35.86
N ILE A 521 -11.45 -4.65 -35.74
CA ILE A 521 -11.78 -6.07 -35.90
C ILE A 521 -11.50 -6.52 -37.34
N GLY A 522 -11.95 -5.76 -38.34
CA GLY A 522 -11.68 -6.04 -39.75
C GLY A 522 -10.19 -6.12 -40.06
N LYS A 523 -9.41 -5.17 -39.55
CA LYS A 523 -7.94 -5.16 -39.68
C LYS A 523 -7.30 -6.37 -38.97
N ALA A 524 -7.67 -6.65 -37.72
CA ALA A 524 -7.13 -7.78 -36.97
C ALA A 524 -7.42 -9.13 -37.64
N ARG A 525 -8.61 -9.31 -38.22
CA ARG A 525 -8.97 -10.50 -39.01
C ARG A 525 -8.11 -10.63 -40.28
N ALA A 526 -7.91 -9.54 -41.02
CA ALA A 526 -7.05 -9.55 -42.22
C ALA A 526 -5.57 -9.84 -41.90
N GLU A 527 -5.12 -9.54 -40.67
CA GLU A 527 -3.78 -9.82 -40.16
C GLU A 527 -3.68 -11.16 -39.39
N GLY A 528 -4.74 -11.98 -39.38
CA GLY A 528 -4.78 -13.28 -38.68
C GLY A 528 -4.83 -13.19 -37.13
N ARG A 529 -4.92 -11.98 -36.56
CA ARG A 529 -4.91 -11.71 -35.11
C ARG A 529 -6.29 -11.94 -34.49
N LEU A 530 -6.75 -13.19 -34.49
CA LEU A 530 -8.11 -13.56 -34.05
C LEU A 530 -8.39 -13.21 -32.57
N ASN A 531 -7.40 -13.30 -31.67
CA ASN A 531 -7.58 -12.94 -30.26
C ASN A 531 -7.82 -11.43 -30.09
N ASP A 532 -7.09 -10.58 -30.83
CA ASP A 532 -7.33 -9.13 -30.84
C ASP A 532 -8.70 -8.81 -31.45
N ALA A 533 -9.12 -9.54 -32.50
CA ALA A 533 -10.45 -9.39 -33.07
C ALA A 533 -11.57 -9.73 -32.07
N LYS A 534 -11.43 -10.82 -31.29
CA LYS A 534 -12.34 -11.18 -30.20
C LYS A 534 -12.36 -10.10 -29.09
N LEU A 535 -11.19 -9.58 -28.68
CA LEU A 535 -11.08 -8.51 -27.67
C LEU A 535 -11.70 -7.18 -28.14
N TYR A 536 -11.50 -6.79 -29.40
CA TYR A 536 -12.11 -5.59 -29.96
C TYR A 536 -13.63 -5.71 -30.11
N LEU A 537 -14.15 -6.91 -30.40
CA LEU A 537 -15.59 -7.18 -30.40
C LEU A 537 -16.18 -6.98 -29.00
N GLN A 538 -15.61 -7.62 -27.97
CA GLN A 538 -16.04 -7.45 -26.58
C GLN A 538 -16.03 -5.98 -26.14
N ARG A 539 -15.02 -5.20 -26.53
CA ARG A 539 -14.93 -3.76 -26.24
C ARG A 539 -15.96 -2.91 -26.97
N ALA A 540 -16.49 -3.35 -28.11
CA ALA A 540 -17.56 -2.67 -28.83
C ALA A 540 -18.95 -3.04 -28.28
N GLU A 541 -19.13 -4.30 -27.90
CA GLU A 541 -20.35 -4.81 -27.29
C GLU A 541 -20.59 -4.18 -25.91
N ALA A 542 -19.52 -3.85 -25.18
CA ALA A 542 -19.58 -3.04 -23.96
C ALA A 542 -20.02 -1.57 -24.18
N VAL A 543 -20.25 -1.12 -25.43
CA VAL A 543 -20.70 0.24 -25.78
C VAL A 543 -22.13 0.23 -26.31
N LEU A 544 -22.44 -0.65 -27.27
CA LEU A 544 -23.81 -0.88 -27.78
C LEU A 544 -23.99 -2.39 -28.05
N PRO A 545 -24.40 -3.20 -27.05
CA PRO A 545 -24.41 -4.67 -27.17
C PRO A 545 -25.39 -5.20 -28.23
N ASP A 546 -26.41 -4.39 -28.55
CA ASP A 546 -27.47 -4.72 -29.49
C ASP A 546 -27.23 -4.25 -30.94
N ASP A 547 -26.11 -3.59 -31.23
CA ASP A 547 -25.79 -3.05 -32.56
C ASP A 547 -25.81 -4.16 -33.64
N PRO A 548 -26.50 -3.95 -34.79
CA PRO A 548 -26.66 -4.98 -35.82
C PRO A 548 -25.36 -5.31 -36.57
N LYS A 549 -24.39 -4.39 -36.63
CA LYS A 549 -23.05 -4.63 -37.17
C LYS A 549 -22.26 -5.54 -36.22
N LEU A 550 -22.37 -5.36 -34.92
CA LEU A 550 -21.71 -6.24 -33.94
C LEU A 550 -22.31 -7.65 -33.96
N LYS A 551 -23.63 -7.79 -34.11
CA LYS A 551 -24.30 -9.08 -34.28
C LYS A 551 -23.81 -9.84 -35.53
N SER A 552 -23.59 -9.16 -36.66
CA SER A 552 -23.04 -9.82 -37.87
C SER A 552 -21.54 -10.12 -37.76
N ILE A 553 -20.75 -9.24 -37.11
CA ILE A 553 -19.33 -9.47 -36.82
C ILE A 553 -19.14 -10.67 -35.87
N ARG A 554 -19.98 -10.81 -34.84
CA ARG A 554 -19.98 -11.94 -33.89
C ARG A 554 -20.20 -13.28 -34.62
N ALA A 555 -21.22 -13.37 -35.47
CA ALA A 555 -21.45 -14.55 -36.30
C ALA A 555 -20.27 -14.84 -37.24
N GLY A 556 -19.67 -13.80 -37.82
CA GLY A 556 -18.49 -13.90 -38.68
C GLY A 556 -17.18 -14.25 -37.95
N LEU A 557 -17.16 -14.28 -36.60
CA LEU A 557 -16.02 -14.70 -35.78
C LEU A 557 -16.25 -16.05 -35.08
N GLY A 558 -17.50 -16.46 -34.83
CA GLY A 558 -17.82 -17.79 -34.31
C GLY A 558 -17.66 -18.91 -35.35
N ASN A 559 -17.79 -18.60 -36.64
CA ASN A 559 -17.63 -19.56 -37.74
C ASN A 559 -16.16 -19.67 -38.22
N ALA A 560 -15.19 -19.52 -37.32
CA ALA A 560 -13.76 -19.40 -37.65
C ALA A 560 -12.85 -20.15 -36.65
N GLU A 561 -13.36 -21.26 -36.09
CA GLU A 561 -12.65 -22.22 -35.24
C GLU A 561 -12.56 -23.59 -35.95
#